data_AF-A0AAN7SCK3-F1
#
_entry.id   AF-A0AAN7SCK3-F1
#
_cell.length_a   1.000
_cell.length_b   1.000
_cell.length_c   1.000
_cell.angle_alpha   90.00
_cell.angle_beta   90.00
_cell.angle_gamma   90.00
#
_symmetry.space_group_name_H-M   'P 1'
#
loop_
_entity.id
_entity.type
_entity.pdbx_description
1 polymer ?
#
loop_
_entity_poly.entity_id
_entity_poly.type
_entity_poly.pdbx_seq_one_letter_code
_entity_poly.pdbx_strand_id
1 'polypeptide(L)'
;MGVVVKHLCLSQRTKIHHVDYGIPSLALKLDHTLRKCALIARGIVLRKGDLQISKQMEPFLDLMNIEWNAKVLSAALRTLRQKKMNPPQLLPLTDDLITVNKYLENVMKESTNKIRNSFNPQMWAKLAAVTSCRIILFNKRRSGKASGMTLTQYAWRPNWKEQSTSKIKATLTPIENNLANRLTIVEVLGKSRALTKVPILLTLNMKDAMDTLLETRIASGI
;
A
#
# COMPACT_ATOMS: atom_id res chain seq x y z
N MET A 1 -18.51 42.94 36.62
CA MET A 1 -18.81 41.90 35.60
C MET A 1 -17.83 40.74 35.70
N GLY A 2 -18.02 39.79 36.63
CA GLY A 2 -17.02 38.73 36.81
C GLY A 2 -17.43 37.50 37.60
N VAL A 3 -18.74 37.23 37.79
CA VAL A 3 -19.19 36.14 38.68
C VAL A 3 -20.14 35.13 38.02
N VAL A 4 -20.55 35.31 36.75
CA VAL A 4 -21.61 34.47 36.16
C VAL A 4 -21.11 33.26 35.33
N VAL A 5 -19.81 33.15 35.03
CA VAL A 5 -19.32 32.10 34.09
C VAL A 5 -18.92 30.77 34.78
N LYS A 6 -18.84 30.71 36.12
CA LYS A 6 -18.39 29.47 36.79
C LYS A 6 -19.44 28.36 36.94
N HIS A 7 -20.73 28.62 36.64
CA HIS A 7 -21.80 27.64 36.88
C HIS A 7 -22.22 26.79 35.66
N LEU A 8 -21.68 27.03 34.45
CA LEU A 8 -22.03 26.26 33.25
C LEU A 8 -21.07 25.11 32.91
N CYS A 9 -19.96 24.97 33.64
CA CYS A 9 -18.99 23.88 33.47
C CYS A 9 -19.02 22.86 34.62
N LEU A 10 -20.21 22.56 35.13
CA LEU A 10 -20.41 21.29 35.85
C LEU A 10 -20.39 20.19 34.79
N SER A 11 -19.20 19.70 34.43
CA SER A 11 -19.12 18.41 33.77
C SER A 11 -19.74 17.42 34.74
N GLN A 12 -20.92 16.92 34.39
CA GLN A 12 -21.48 15.76 35.05
C GLN A 12 -20.40 14.69 34.91
N ARG A 13 -19.65 14.45 35.99
CA ARG A 13 -18.81 13.26 36.14
C ARG A 13 -19.74 12.07 36.28
N THR A 14 -20.47 11.75 35.22
CA THR A 14 -20.90 10.38 34.98
C THR A 14 -19.62 9.56 34.98
N LYS A 15 -19.59 8.48 35.75
CA LYS A 15 -18.46 7.53 35.76
C LYS A 15 -18.11 7.26 34.30
N ILE A 16 -16.97 7.77 33.84
CA ILE A 16 -16.50 7.52 32.47
C ILE A 16 -16.09 6.04 32.48
N HIS A 17 -17.04 5.16 32.18
CA HIS A 17 -16.71 3.82 31.75
C HIS A 17 -15.79 3.99 30.55
N HIS A 18 -14.53 3.61 30.70
CA HIS A 18 -13.59 3.62 29.60
C HIS A 18 -14.07 2.59 28.58
N VAL A 19 -14.75 3.07 27.55
CA VAL A 19 -15.19 2.23 26.43
C VAL A 19 -13.95 1.84 25.64
N ASP A 20 -13.56 0.58 25.76
CA ASP A 20 -12.53 -0.02 24.93
C ASP A 20 -13.17 -0.73 23.75
N TYR A 21 -12.66 -0.42 22.55
CA TYR A 21 -13.18 -0.99 21.32
C TYR A 21 -12.40 -2.26 20.94
N GLY A 22 -13.12 -3.37 20.71
CA GLY A 22 -12.53 -4.59 20.16
C GLY A 22 -11.81 -4.33 18.83
N ILE A 23 -12.48 -3.61 17.92
CA ILE A 23 -11.95 -3.21 16.60
C ILE A 23 -12.07 -1.68 16.47
N PRO A 24 -11.11 -0.89 16.98
CA PRO A 24 -11.22 0.58 16.98
C PRO A 24 -11.21 1.20 15.57
N SER A 25 -10.56 0.52 14.61
CA SER A 25 -10.54 0.92 13.21
C SER A 25 -11.91 0.85 12.53
N LEU A 26 -12.82 0.01 13.04
CA LEU A 26 -14.19 -0.09 12.53
C LEU A 26 -14.98 1.17 12.87
N ALA A 27 -14.88 1.65 14.11
CA ALA A 27 -15.53 2.89 14.54
C ALA A 27 -15.12 4.11 13.70
N LEU A 28 -13.83 4.19 13.36
CA LEU A 28 -13.27 5.19 12.43
C LEU A 28 -13.86 5.06 11.02
N LYS A 29 -13.95 3.83 10.49
CA LYS A 29 -14.52 3.58 9.15
C LYS A 29 -16.02 3.87 9.12
N LEU A 30 -16.76 3.54 10.18
CA LEU A 30 -18.19 3.77 10.27
C LEU A 30 -18.53 5.26 10.22
N ASP A 31 -17.76 6.14 10.88
CA ASP A 31 -17.92 7.59 10.74
C ASP A 31 -17.91 8.02 9.26
N HIS A 32 -16.84 7.64 8.56
CA HIS A 32 -16.66 8.01 7.16
C HIS A 32 -17.76 7.43 6.25
N THR A 33 -18.13 6.17 6.46
CA THR A 33 -19.13 5.50 5.62
C THR A 33 -20.52 6.06 5.86
N LEU A 34 -20.95 6.20 7.12
CA LEU A 34 -22.27 6.73 7.46
C LEU A 34 -22.43 8.17 6.97
N ARG A 35 -21.40 9.00 7.16
CA ARG A 35 -21.39 10.38 6.65
C ARG A 35 -21.48 10.43 5.13
N LYS A 36 -20.75 9.56 4.42
CA LYS A 36 -20.87 9.46 2.95
C LYS A 36 -22.28 9.06 2.53
N CYS A 37 -22.86 8.04 3.14
CA CYS A 37 -24.23 7.59 2.83
C CYS A 37 -25.24 8.73 3.02
N ALA A 38 -25.15 9.45 4.15
CA ALA A 38 -26.04 10.58 4.44
C ALA A 38 -25.87 11.73 3.43
N LEU A 39 -24.63 12.06 3.04
CA LEU A 39 -24.36 13.09 2.03
C LEU A 39 -24.84 12.67 0.63
N ILE A 40 -24.70 11.40 0.26
CA ILE A 40 -25.23 10.87 -1.02
C ILE A 40 -26.75 10.97 -1.04
N ALA A 41 -27.41 10.52 0.04
CA ALA A 41 -28.86 10.58 0.17
C ALA A 41 -29.36 12.04 0.10
N ARG A 42 -28.73 12.95 0.85
CA ARG A 42 -29.02 14.39 0.76
C ARG A 42 -28.82 14.94 -0.66
N GLY A 43 -27.74 14.54 -1.34
CA GLY A 43 -27.47 14.93 -2.72
C GLY A 43 -28.54 14.44 -3.73
N ILE A 44 -29.11 13.25 -3.50
CA ILE A 44 -30.25 12.74 -4.31
C ILE A 44 -31.48 13.60 -4.08
N VAL A 45 -31.80 13.93 -2.82
CA VAL A 45 -32.94 14.77 -2.44
C VAL A 45 -32.83 16.17 -3.04
N LEU A 46 -31.65 16.80 -2.92
CA LEU A 46 -31.38 18.12 -3.51
C LEU A 46 -31.55 18.14 -5.03
N ARG A 47 -31.09 17.10 -5.74
CA ARG A 47 -31.29 16.97 -7.19
C ARG A 47 -32.76 16.81 -7.60
N LYS A 48 -33.61 16.30 -6.70
CA LYS A 48 -35.06 16.21 -6.92
C LYS A 48 -35.81 17.51 -6.59
N GLY A 49 -35.11 18.54 -6.06
CA GLY A 49 -35.70 19.83 -5.71
C GLY A 49 -36.42 19.86 -4.36
N ASP A 50 -36.36 18.79 -3.55
CA ASP A 50 -37.08 18.72 -2.29
C ASP A 50 -36.26 19.31 -1.12
N LEU A 51 -36.38 20.63 -0.95
CA LEU A 51 -35.66 21.38 0.07
C LEU A 51 -36.13 21.07 1.49
N GLN A 52 -37.38 20.62 1.67
CA GLN A 52 -37.91 20.29 3.00
C GLN A 52 -37.27 19.03 3.55
N ILE A 53 -37.23 17.97 2.74
CA ILE A 53 -36.54 16.72 3.13
C ILE A 53 -35.04 16.97 3.34
N SER A 54 -34.40 17.81 2.52
CA SER A 54 -32.99 18.14 2.75
C SER A 54 -32.75 18.81 4.10
N LYS A 55 -33.64 19.72 4.55
CA LYS A 55 -33.52 20.38 5.86
C LYS A 55 -33.69 19.37 7.00
N GLN A 56 -34.56 18.37 6.84
CA GLN A 56 -34.73 17.31 7.84
C GLN A 56 -33.48 16.43 8.01
N MET A 57 -32.59 16.38 7.01
CA MET A 57 -31.35 15.61 7.08
C MET A 57 -30.16 16.35 7.74
N GLU A 58 -30.23 17.68 7.88
CA GLU A 58 -29.16 18.48 8.51
C GLU A 58 -28.88 18.11 9.96
N PRO A 59 -29.90 17.95 10.84
CA PRO A 59 -29.67 17.60 12.25
C PRO A 59 -28.85 16.33 12.44
N PHE A 60 -29.05 15.31 11.59
CA PHE A 60 -28.26 14.09 11.64
C PHE A 60 -26.80 14.33 11.27
N LEU A 61 -26.54 15.09 10.20
CA LEU A 61 -25.18 15.42 9.77
C LEU A 61 -24.45 16.27 10.83
N ASP A 62 -25.17 17.18 11.49
CA ASP A 62 -24.64 18.02 12.56
C ASP A 62 -24.33 17.21 13.81
N LEU A 63 -25.23 16.32 14.24
CA LEU A 63 -24.97 15.38 15.34
C LEU A 63 -23.76 14.50 15.05
N MET A 64 -23.64 13.97 13.81
CA MET A 64 -22.47 13.23 13.37
C MET A 64 -21.18 14.05 13.42
N ASN A 65 -21.23 15.37 13.19
CA ASN A 65 -20.05 16.25 13.27
C ASN A 65 -19.66 16.56 14.72
N ILE A 66 -20.66 16.95 15.52
CA ILE A 66 -20.46 17.49 16.88
C ILE A 66 -20.15 16.36 17.86
N GLU A 67 -20.95 15.29 17.85
CA GLU A 67 -20.93 14.32 18.94
C GLU A 67 -20.07 13.10 18.64
N TRP A 68 -20.00 12.67 17.38
CA TRP A 68 -19.35 11.41 17.03
C TRP A 68 -17.86 11.40 17.42
N ASN A 69 -17.20 12.55 17.27
CA ASN A 69 -15.81 12.73 17.70
C ASN A 69 -15.63 12.48 19.20
N ALA A 70 -16.49 13.10 20.02
CA ALA A 70 -16.40 13.03 21.47
C ALA A 70 -16.83 11.66 22.02
N LYS A 71 -17.94 11.11 21.49
CA LYS A 71 -18.56 9.89 22.01
C LYS A 71 -17.90 8.60 21.50
N VAL A 72 -17.39 8.60 20.27
CA VAL A 72 -16.92 7.37 19.60
C VAL A 72 -15.44 7.47 19.22
N LEU A 73 -15.05 8.48 18.43
CA LEU A 73 -13.71 8.51 17.85
C LEU A 73 -12.60 8.71 18.88
N SER A 74 -12.81 9.55 19.90
CA SER A 74 -11.82 9.79 20.95
C SER A 74 -11.43 8.49 21.65
N ALA A 75 -12.42 7.71 22.08
CA ALA A 75 -12.20 6.42 22.74
C ALA A 75 -11.60 5.39 21.77
N ALA A 76 -12.08 5.29 20.53
CA ALA A 76 -11.52 4.38 19.54
C ALA A 76 -10.06 4.72 19.17
N LEU A 77 -9.73 6.01 18.98
CA LEU A 77 -8.36 6.46 18.70
C LEU A 77 -7.43 6.19 19.87
N ARG A 78 -7.89 6.36 21.10
CA ARG A 78 -7.14 6.02 22.30
C ARG A 78 -6.83 4.51 22.34
N THR A 79 -7.84 3.65 22.17
CA THR A 79 -7.63 2.19 22.12
C THR A 79 -6.67 1.81 20.98
N LEU A 80 -6.77 2.48 19.82
CA LEU A 80 -5.84 2.24 18.70
C LEU A 80 -4.40 2.64 19.03
N ARG A 81 -4.20 3.80 19.68
CA ARG A 81 -2.88 4.26 20.11
C ARG A 81 -2.29 3.31 21.15
N GLN A 82 -3.06 2.91 22.15
CA GLN A 82 -2.62 1.95 23.17
C GLN A 82 -2.18 0.61 22.54
N LYS A 83 -2.97 0.06 21.60
CA LYS A 83 -2.59 -1.14 20.85
C LYS A 83 -1.30 -0.98 20.01
N LYS A 84 -0.95 0.26 19.63
CA LYS A 84 0.24 0.59 18.83
C LYS A 84 1.44 1.06 19.65
N MET A 85 1.31 1.28 20.96
CA MET A 85 2.40 1.86 21.76
C MET A 85 3.60 0.92 21.84
N ASN A 86 3.38 -0.37 22.12
CA ASN A 86 4.45 -1.35 22.31
C ASN A 86 4.16 -2.68 21.58
N PRO A 87 3.83 -2.70 20.28
CA PRO A 87 3.79 -3.97 19.57
C PRO A 87 5.21 -4.58 19.60
N PRO A 88 5.37 -5.87 19.92
CA PRO A 88 6.65 -6.52 19.72
C PRO A 88 7.06 -6.36 18.26
N GLN A 89 8.27 -5.85 18.02
CA GLN A 89 8.79 -5.75 16.67
C GLN A 89 9.18 -7.16 16.21
N LEU A 90 8.19 -7.89 15.69
CA LEU A 90 8.38 -9.20 15.09
C LEU A 90 9.12 -9.00 13.76
N LEU A 91 10.45 -8.93 13.83
CA LEU A 91 11.29 -9.06 12.66
C LEU A 91 11.28 -10.53 12.25
N PRO A 92 11.12 -10.84 10.95
CA PRO A 92 11.32 -12.21 10.48
C PRO A 92 12.74 -12.65 10.84
N LEU A 93 12.89 -13.90 11.27
CA LEU A 93 14.20 -14.46 11.57
C LEU A 93 15.06 -14.41 10.32
N THR A 94 16.34 -14.09 10.50
CA THR A 94 17.31 -14.02 9.39
C THR A 94 17.38 -15.36 8.65
N ASP A 95 17.29 -16.47 9.38
CA ASP A 95 17.32 -17.82 8.81
C ASP A 95 16.12 -18.10 7.90
N ASP A 96 14.93 -17.64 8.28
CA ASP A 96 13.73 -17.74 7.45
C ASP A 96 13.89 -16.95 6.15
N LEU A 97 14.44 -15.73 6.24
CA LEU A 97 14.70 -14.90 5.06
C LEU A 97 15.71 -15.56 4.12
N ILE A 98 16.77 -16.14 4.67
CA ILE A 98 17.78 -16.86 3.88
C ILE A 98 17.14 -18.07 3.19
N THR A 99 16.35 -18.85 3.93
CA THR A 99 15.69 -20.05 3.42
C THR A 99 14.72 -19.73 2.30
N VAL A 100 13.85 -18.73 2.50
CA VAL A 100 12.90 -18.27 1.46
C VAL A 100 13.65 -17.72 0.25
N ASN A 101 14.69 -16.90 0.44
CA ASN A 101 15.47 -16.35 -0.67
C ASN A 101 16.12 -17.45 -1.52
N LYS A 102 16.75 -18.44 -0.88
CA LYS A 102 17.38 -19.58 -1.55
C LYS A 102 16.36 -20.41 -2.31
N TYR A 103 15.22 -20.72 -1.69
CA TYR A 103 14.13 -21.45 -2.33
C TYR A 103 13.63 -20.72 -3.58
N LEU A 104 13.28 -19.43 -3.46
CA LEU A 104 12.79 -18.64 -4.59
C LEU A 104 13.82 -18.56 -5.72
N GLU A 105 15.10 -18.38 -5.40
CA GLU A 105 16.14 -18.32 -6.42
C GLU A 105 16.34 -19.64 -7.16
N ASN A 106 16.36 -20.76 -6.43
CA ASN A 106 16.52 -22.09 -7.02
C ASN A 106 15.34 -22.44 -7.93
N VAL A 107 14.11 -22.25 -7.44
CA VAL A 107 12.89 -22.55 -8.20
C VAL A 107 12.77 -21.68 -9.43
N MET A 108 13.13 -20.39 -9.34
CA MET A 108 13.14 -19.47 -10.47
C MET A 108 14.12 -19.95 -11.54
N LYS A 109 15.38 -20.26 -11.18
CA LYS A 109 16.39 -20.77 -12.12
C LYS A 109 15.95 -22.08 -12.79
N GLU A 110 15.47 -23.03 -11.99
CA GLU A 110 15.00 -24.33 -12.48
C GLU A 110 13.83 -24.18 -13.45
N SER A 111 12.84 -23.34 -13.10
CA SER A 111 11.65 -23.14 -13.93
C SER A 111 11.98 -22.40 -15.22
N THR A 112 12.86 -21.38 -15.18
CA THR A 112 13.36 -20.69 -16.38
C THR A 112 14.04 -21.67 -17.34
N ASN A 113 14.96 -22.50 -16.84
CA ASN A 113 15.66 -23.48 -17.68
C ASN A 113 14.70 -24.51 -18.29
N LYS A 114 13.73 -25.00 -17.50
CA LYS A 114 12.72 -25.96 -17.99
C LYS A 114 11.87 -25.36 -19.10
N ILE A 115 11.39 -24.13 -18.94
CA ILE A 115 10.56 -23.44 -19.95
C ILE A 115 11.34 -23.20 -21.24
N ARG A 116 12.63 -22.83 -21.16
CA ARG A 116 13.49 -22.65 -22.33
C ARG A 116 13.72 -23.94 -23.12
N ASN A 117 13.84 -25.07 -22.42
CA ASN A 117 14.05 -26.38 -23.05
C ASN A 117 12.75 -26.95 -23.63
N SER A 118 11.65 -26.87 -22.87
CA SER A 118 10.33 -27.33 -23.28
C SER A 118 9.27 -26.50 -22.59
N PHE A 119 8.45 -25.83 -23.40
CA PHE A 119 7.36 -25.01 -22.87
C PHE A 119 6.38 -25.86 -22.04
N ASN A 120 6.02 -25.36 -20.85
CA ASN A 120 5.06 -25.99 -19.96
C ASN A 120 4.24 -24.91 -19.22
N PRO A 121 2.92 -24.83 -19.41
CA PRO A 121 2.07 -23.80 -18.79
C PRO A 121 2.09 -23.80 -17.25
N GLN A 122 2.16 -24.97 -16.61
CA GLN A 122 2.21 -25.08 -15.15
C GLN A 122 3.52 -24.52 -14.61
N MET A 123 4.64 -24.82 -15.30
CA MET A 123 5.95 -24.26 -14.94
C MET A 123 6.02 -22.76 -15.23
N TRP A 124 5.37 -22.29 -16.30
CA TRP A 124 5.23 -20.86 -16.59
C TRP A 124 4.51 -20.12 -15.48
N ALA A 125 3.35 -20.62 -15.04
CA ALA A 125 2.60 -20.04 -13.92
C ALA A 125 3.40 -20.05 -12.61
N LYS A 126 4.14 -21.13 -12.36
CA LYS A 126 5.05 -21.24 -11.21
C LYS A 126 6.18 -20.22 -11.29
N LEU A 127 6.82 -20.08 -12.45
CA LEU A 127 7.87 -19.08 -12.68
C LEU A 127 7.32 -17.66 -12.49
N ALA A 128 6.12 -17.35 -13.00
CA ALA A 128 5.48 -16.05 -12.80
C ALA A 128 5.26 -15.76 -11.31
N ALA A 129 4.67 -16.70 -10.56
CA ALA A 129 4.41 -16.53 -9.13
C ALA A 129 5.70 -16.34 -8.32
N VAL A 130 6.73 -17.15 -8.58
CA VAL A 130 8.02 -17.08 -7.87
C VAL A 130 8.76 -15.79 -8.21
N THR A 131 8.78 -15.39 -9.49
CA THR A 131 9.39 -14.14 -9.94
C THR A 131 8.72 -12.94 -9.29
N SER A 132 7.38 -12.87 -9.29
CA SER A 132 6.63 -11.80 -8.62
C SER A 132 6.92 -11.75 -7.12
N CYS A 133 6.92 -12.90 -6.44
CA CYS A 133 7.27 -12.99 -5.02
C CYS A 133 8.67 -12.46 -4.75
N ARG A 134 9.66 -12.89 -5.56
CA ARG A 134 11.05 -12.49 -5.43
C ARG A 134 11.24 -10.98 -5.64
N ILE A 135 10.57 -10.39 -6.63
CA ILE A 135 10.61 -8.94 -6.91
C ILE A 135 10.02 -8.15 -5.72
N ILE A 136 8.88 -8.59 -5.18
CA ILE A 136 8.23 -7.94 -4.03
C ILE A 136 9.12 -8.02 -2.78
N LEU A 137 9.70 -9.20 -2.51
CA LEU A 137 10.57 -9.42 -1.35
C LEU A 137 11.84 -8.57 -1.44
N PHE A 138 12.45 -8.48 -2.63
CA PHE A 138 13.64 -7.65 -2.86
C PHE A 138 13.33 -6.15 -2.73
N ASN A 139 12.14 -5.73 -3.17
CA ASN A 139 11.68 -4.35 -3.08
C ASN A 139 10.74 -4.11 -1.88
N LYS A 140 10.98 -4.77 -0.73
CA LYS A 140 10.06 -4.84 0.44
C LYS A 140 9.44 -3.50 0.86
N ARG A 141 10.22 -2.40 0.87
CA ARG A 141 9.73 -1.05 1.26
C ARG A 141 8.70 -0.48 0.28
N ARG A 142 8.66 -0.99 -0.96
CA ARG A 142 7.83 -0.55 -2.08
C ARG A 142 6.99 -1.70 -2.64
N SER A 143 6.68 -2.71 -1.81
CA SER A 143 6.01 -3.95 -2.20
C SER A 143 4.73 -3.74 -3.02
N GLY A 144 3.87 -2.79 -2.62
CA GLY A 144 2.64 -2.48 -3.35
C GLY A 144 2.84 -1.83 -4.72
N LYS A 145 3.99 -1.20 -4.98
CA LYS A 145 4.36 -0.69 -6.30
C LYS A 145 5.06 -1.76 -7.13
N ALA A 146 5.88 -2.58 -6.48
CA ALA A 146 6.49 -3.75 -7.09
C ALA A 146 5.45 -4.74 -7.63
N SER A 147 4.37 -5.00 -6.87
CA SER A 147 3.27 -5.86 -7.31
C SER A 147 2.40 -5.23 -8.41
N GLY A 148 2.36 -3.89 -8.48
CA GLY A 148 1.56 -3.14 -9.45
C GLY A 148 2.31 -2.73 -10.71
N MET A 149 3.54 -3.21 -10.91
CA MET A 149 4.35 -2.93 -12.10
C MET A 149 3.69 -3.54 -13.33
N THR A 150 3.48 -2.74 -14.37
CA THR A 150 2.87 -3.22 -15.63
C THR A 150 3.94 -3.75 -16.59
N LEU A 151 3.55 -4.64 -17.50
CA LEU A 151 4.43 -5.12 -18.56
C LEU A 151 4.90 -3.99 -19.48
N THR A 152 4.05 -2.98 -19.71
CA THR A 152 4.42 -1.79 -20.48
C THR A 152 5.54 -1.00 -19.80
N GLN A 153 5.46 -0.78 -18.48
CA GLN A 153 6.53 -0.12 -17.73
C GLN A 153 7.84 -0.91 -17.79
N TYR A 154 7.76 -2.23 -17.74
CA TYR A 154 8.93 -3.09 -17.88
C TYR A 154 9.52 -3.04 -19.31
N ALA A 155 8.70 -3.21 -20.35
CA ALA A 155 9.17 -3.26 -21.73
C ALA A 155 9.79 -1.93 -22.19
N TRP A 156 9.21 -0.80 -21.78
CA TRP A 156 9.66 0.54 -22.15
C TRP A 156 10.71 1.13 -21.19
N ARG A 157 11.26 0.31 -20.29
CA ARG A 157 12.28 0.76 -19.34
C ARG A 157 13.53 1.25 -20.09
N PRO A 158 14.10 2.41 -19.73
CA PRO A 158 15.36 2.86 -20.30
C PRO A 158 16.52 1.93 -19.90
N ASN A 159 17.51 1.78 -20.78
CA ASN A 159 18.77 1.17 -20.40
C ASN A 159 19.57 2.17 -19.56
N TRP A 160 19.36 2.12 -18.24
CA TRP A 160 19.98 3.08 -17.33
C TRP A 160 21.51 3.02 -17.32
N LYS A 161 22.11 1.90 -17.74
CA LYS A 161 23.58 1.78 -17.86
C LYS A 161 24.14 2.72 -18.92
N GLU A 162 23.42 2.86 -20.02
CA GLU A 162 23.79 3.67 -21.19
C GLU A 162 23.34 5.13 -21.02
N GLN A 163 22.17 5.36 -20.42
CA GLN A 163 21.60 6.70 -20.26
C GLN A 163 22.11 7.46 -19.03
N SER A 164 22.80 6.80 -18.10
CA SER A 164 23.41 7.47 -16.95
C SER A 164 24.52 8.41 -17.42
N THR A 165 24.28 9.72 -17.32
CA THR A 165 25.28 10.76 -17.61
C THR A 165 26.54 10.54 -16.77
N SER A 166 27.72 10.77 -17.35
CA SER A 166 29.01 10.66 -16.65
C SER A 166 29.04 11.43 -15.32
N LYS A 167 28.37 12.58 -15.25
CA LYS A 167 28.19 13.40 -14.03
C LYS A 167 27.43 12.67 -12.91
N ILE A 168 26.39 11.91 -13.23
CA ILE A 168 25.61 11.15 -12.23
C ILE A 168 26.45 9.98 -11.73
N LYS A 169 27.16 9.27 -12.62
CA LYS A 169 28.06 8.18 -12.23
C LYS A 169 29.19 8.66 -11.32
N ALA A 170 29.70 9.88 -11.52
CA ALA A 170 30.74 10.48 -10.70
C ALA A 170 30.29 10.84 -9.28
N THR A 171 28.98 11.05 -9.05
CA THR A 171 28.42 11.31 -7.71
C THR A 171 28.09 10.06 -6.92
N LEU A 172 28.09 8.88 -7.55
CA LEU A 172 27.81 7.62 -6.87
C LEU A 172 29.03 7.12 -6.12
N THR A 173 28.82 6.56 -4.94
CA THR A 173 29.85 5.80 -4.22
C THR A 173 30.26 4.56 -5.02
N PRO A 174 31.45 3.97 -4.78
CA PRO A 174 31.89 2.75 -5.47
C PRO A 174 30.88 1.61 -5.37
N ILE A 175 30.22 1.47 -4.23
CA ILE A 175 29.19 0.45 -3.99
C ILE A 175 27.94 0.74 -4.83
N GLU A 176 27.45 1.97 -4.81
CA GLU A 176 26.28 2.37 -5.59
C GLU A 176 26.51 2.24 -7.08
N ASN A 177 27.70 2.58 -7.57
CA ASN A 177 28.07 2.41 -8.97
C ASN A 177 28.07 0.92 -9.36
N ASN A 178 28.62 0.06 -8.50
CA ASN A 178 28.60 -1.39 -8.71
C ASN A 178 27.16 -1.94 -8.70
N LEU A 179 26.30 -1.47 -7.80
CA LEU A 179 24.88 -1.83 -7.76
C LEU A 179 24.11 -1.33 -9.00
N ALA A 180 24.34 -0.10 -9.43
CA ALA A 180 23.74 0.48 -10.64
C ALA A 180 24.12 -0.31 -11.90
N ASN A 181 25.34 -0.87 -11.94
CA ASN A 181 25.80 -1.71 -13.03
C ASN A 181 25.25 -3.15 -12.98
N ARG A 182 24.79 -3.63 -11.82
CA ARG A 182 24.26 -5.00 -11.66
C ARG A 182 22.74 -5.08 -11.71
N LEU A 183 22.06 -4.02 -11.29
CA LEU A 183 20.61 -3.99 -11.17
C LEU A 183 19.96 -3.32 -12.38
N THR A 184 18.84 -3.89 -12.80
CA THR A 184 17.95 -3.25 -13.78
C THR A 184 16.93 -2.41 -13.02
N ILE A 185 16.67 -1.19 -13.50
CA ILE A 185 15.74 -0.26 -12.87
C ILE A 185 14.49 -0.15 -13.73
N VAL A 186 13.32 -0.25 -13.10
CA VAL A 186 12.02 0.04 -13.72
C VAL A 186 11.36 1.17 -12.95
N GLU A 187 11.04 2.27 -13.62
CA GLU A 187 10.35 3.40 -13.00
C GLU A 187 8.83 3.19 -13.03
N VAL A 188 8.21 3.26 -11.86
CA VAL A 188 6.75 3.15 -11.69
C VAL A 188 6.20 4.39 -11.00
N LEU A 189 4.95 4.74 -11.29
CA LEU A 189 4.32 5.89 -10.66
C LEU A 189 4.11 5.69 -9.16
N GLY A 190 4.52 6.68 -8.36
CA GLY A 190 4.36 6.73 -6.91
C GLY A 190 2.91 6.95 -6.45
N LYS A 191 2.73 7.24 -5.16
CA LYS A 191 1.41 7.54 -4.58
C LYS A 191 1.39 9.01 -4.12
N SER A 192 1.07 9.93 -5.02
CA SER A 192 0.64 11.30 -4.68
C SER A 192 0.10 12.04 -5.91
N ARG A 193 -0.52 13.21 -5.68
CA ARG A 193 -0.99 14.19 -6.69
C ARG A 193 0.12 14.71 -7.62
N ALA A 194 1.38 14.54 -7.23
CA ALA A 194 2.55 14.76 -8.09
C ALA A 194 3.00 13.42 -8.68
N LEU A 195 3.24 13.35 -10.00
CA LEU A 195 3.77 12.18 -10.71
C LEU A 195 5.22 11.87 -10.30
N THR A 196 5.44 11.49 -9.05
CA THR A 196 6.76 11.08 -8.57
C THR A 196 7.08 9.69 -9.08
N LYS A 197 8.20 9.55 -9.79
CA LYS A 197 8.73 8.27 -10.25
C LYS A 197 9.33 7.50 -9.09
N VAL A 198 9.06 6.20 -9.03
CA VAL A 198 9.53 5.28 -7.99
C VAL A 198 10.30 4.14 -8.66
N PRO A 199 11.59 3.95 -8.35
CA PRO A 199 12.36 2.87 -8.92
C PRO A 199 12.03 1.53 -8.26
N ILE A 200 11.83 0.52 -9.10
CA ILE A 200 11.84 -0.91 -8.75
C ILE A 200 13.15 -1.49 -9.25
N LEU A 201 13.87 -2.17 -8.36
CA LEU A 201 15.17 -2.77 -8.66
C LEU A 201 14.99 -4.26 -8.97
N LEU A 202 15.63 -4.72 -10.03
CA LEU A 202 15.61 -6.10 -10.47
C LEU A 202 17.04 -6.63 -10.57
N THR A 203 17.27 -7.81 -9.99
CA THR A 203 18.52 -8.55 -10.18
C THR A 203 18.57 -9.18 -11.57
N LEU A 204 19.75 -9.62 -12.01
CA LEU A 204 19.91 -10.29 -13.30
C LEU A 204 19.00 -11.52 -13.43
N ASN A 205 18.90 -12.35 -12.39
CA ASN A 205 18.03 -13.53 -12.41
C ASN A 205 16.53 -13.17 -12.52
N MET A 206 16.11 -12.07 -11.88
CA MET A 206 14.73 -11.58 -12.01
C MET A 206 14.46 -11.05 -13.42
N LYS A 207 15.42 -10.32 -14.00
CA LYS A 207 15.33 -9.83 -15.38
C LYS A 207 15.22 -11.01 -16.36
N ASP A 208 16.11 -12.00 -16.22
CA ASP A 208 16.15 -13.19 -17.06
C ASP A 208 14.83 -13.96 -17.03
N ALA A 209 14.26 -14.15 -15.84
CA ALA A 209 12.95 -14.77 -15.67
C ALA A 209 11.81 -13.92 -16.28
N MET A 210 11.82 -12.60 -16.09
CA MET A 210 10.83 -11.69 -16.67
C MET A 210 10.89 -11.68 -18.21
N ASP A 211 12.09 -11.67 -18.78
CA ASP A 211 12.30 -11.70 -20.23
C ASP A 211 11.78 -13.04 -20.79
N THR A 212 12.10 -14.18 -20.17
CA THR A 212 11.55 -15.49 -20.57
C THR A 212 10.04 -15.60 -20.42
N LEU A 213 9.45 -15.03 -19.36
CA LEU A 213 7.99 -14.99 -19.20
C LEU A 213 7.31 -14.18 -20.31
N LEU A 214 7.93 -13.08 -20.75
CA LEU A 214 7.44 -12.25 -21.85
C LEU A 214 7.55 -12.94 -23.21
N GLU A 215 8.68 -13.59 -23.49
CA GLU A 215 8.92 -14.35 -24.73
C GLU A 215 7.92 -15.51 -24.90
N THR A 216 7.60 -16.19 -23.81
CA THR A 216 6.72 -17.38 -23.81
C THR A 216 5.26 -17.06 -23.46
N ARG A 217 4.92 -15.77 -23.34
CA ARG A 217 3.60 -15.30 -22.91
C ARG A 217 2.47 -15.80 -23.82
N ILE A 218 2.64 -15.65 -25.13
CA ILE A 218 1.63 -16.08 -26.12
C ILE A 218 1.44 -17.60 -26.05
N ALA A 219 2.52 -18.37 -25.92
CA ALA A 219 2.47 -19.82 -25.77
C ALA A 219 1.73 -20.27 -24.49
N SER A 220 1.72 -19.43 -23.45
CA SER A 220 0.96 -19.65 -22.20
C SER A 220 -0.52 -19.27 -22.27
N GLY A 221 -0.98 -18.72 -23.39
CA GLY A 221 -2.38 -18.30 -23.57
C GLY A 221 -2.71 -16.96 -22.92
N ILE A 222 -1.71 -16.08 -22.74
CA ILE A 222 -1.84 -14.73 -22.11
C ILE A 222 -1.40 -13.63 -23.08
#